data_AF-A0A8J8JUW0-F1
#
_entry.id   AF-A0A8J8JUW0-F1
#
_cell.length_a   1.000
_cell.length_b   1.000
_cell.length_c   1.000
_cell.angle_alpha   90.00
_cell.angle_beta   90.00
_cell.angle_gamma   90.00
#
_symmetry.space_group_name_H-M   'P 1'
#
loop_
_entity.id
_entity.type
_entity.pdbx_description
1 polymer ?
#
loop_
_entity_poly.entity_id
_entity_poly.type
_entity_poly.pdbx_seq_one_letter_code
_entity_poly.pdbx_strand_id
1 'polypeptide(L)'
;MPLKVNFGGTVPFSTIDWRGKASMVIFLRGCPLQCIYCHNYKLLEDTNYVEQEEIEAIAEFVKKRSLFVAVQTNGFYPAVVEALLKKNLIDKIFLDVKAPLSDETLYEKTTVFKNLVGTEEVKRIAKELEEAV
;
A
#
# COMPACT_ATOMS: atom_id res chain seq x y z
N MET A 1 -6.24 -15.75 -11.30
CA MET A 1 -5.10 -15.26 -12.12
C MET A 1 -4.10 -14.66 -11.16
N PRO A 2 -2.80 -14.94 -11.29
CA PRO A 2 -1.79 -14.23 -10.50
C PRO A 2 -1.87 -12.74 -10.85
N LEU A 3 -1.84 -11.90 -9.82
CA LEU A 3 -1.89 -10.45 -9.99
C LEU A 3 -0.45 -9.94 -10.13
N LYS A 4 -0.22 -9.06 -11.09
CA LYS A 4 1.06 -8.35 -11.21
C LYS A 4 1.07 -7.12 -10.34
N VAL A 5 2.22 -6.83 -9.74
CA VAL A 5 2.44 -5.63 -8.93
C VAL A 5 3.76 -4.99 -9.31
N ASN A 6 3.80 -3.65 -9.36
CA ASN A 6 5.06 -2.95 -9.56
C ASN A 6 5.80 -2.87 -8.23
N PHE A 7 6.87 -3.64 -8.09
CA PHE A 7 7.63 -3.76 -6.85
C PHE A 7 8.66 -2.63 -6.73
N GLY A 8 8.65 -1.91 -5.62
CA GLY A 8 9.50 -0.74 -5.34
C GLY A 8 10.76 -1.01 -4.53
N GLY A 9 11.00 -2.27 -4.16
CA GLY A 9 12.10 -2.65 -3.29
C GLY A 9 11.68 -2.80 -1.84
N THR A 10 12.67 -3.02 -0.97
CA THR A 10 12.45 -3.19 0.47
C THR A 10 13.39 -2.30 1.27
N VAL A 11 12.93 -1.91 2.46
CA VAL A 11 13.82 -1.55 3.57
C VAL A 11 13.94 -2.82 4.42
N PRO A 12 15.06 -3.56 4.34
CA PRO A 12 15.15 -4.91 4.86
C PRO A 12 15.08 -4.99 6.39
N PHE A 13 15.44 -3.90 7.06
CA PHE A 13 15.33 -3.75 8.51
C PHE A 13 15.07 -2.29 8.85
N SER A 14 13.91 -2.01 9.44
CA SER A 14 13.52 -0.69 9.91
C SER A 14 13.00 -0.78 11.34
N THR A 15 13.38 0.20 12.14
CA THR A 15 12.85 0.47 13.49
C THR A 15 12.13 1.82 13.55
N ILE A 16 12.11 2.56 12.44
CA ILE A 16 11.59 3.93 12.36
C ILE A 16 10.18 3.98 11.77
N ASP A 17 9.87 3.10 10.81
CA ASP A 17 8.59 3.11 10.10
C ASP A 17 7.46 2.57 10.98
N TRP A 18 7.76 1.62 11.86
CA TRP A 18 6.81 1.06 12.81
C TRP A 18 7.31 1.19 14.24
N ARG A 19 6.78 2.20 14.93
CA ARG A 19 7.10 2.45 16.35
C ARG A 19 6.95 1.18 17.19
N GLY A 20 8.05 0.82 17.87
CA GLY A 20 8.10 -0.33 18.80
C GLY A 20 8.22 -1.69 18.11
N LYS A 21 8.44 -1.75 16.79
CA LYS A 21 8.55 -2.99 16.02
C LYS A 21 9.74 -2.90 15.08
N ALA A 22 10.55 -3.97 15.03
CA ALA A 22 11.53 -4.15 13.97
C ALA A 22 10.84 -4.83 12.80
N SER A 23 10.85 -4.19 11.63
CA SER A 23 10.09 -4.65 10.46
C SER A 23 10.89 -4.53 9.17
N MET A 24 10.61 -5.42 8.22
CA MET A 24 10.89 -5.14 6.81
C MET A 24 9.72 -4.35 6.22
N VAL A 25 10.03 -3.29 5.46
CA VAL A 25 9.02 -2.51 4.73
C VAL A 25 9.14 -2.82 3.25
N ILE A 26 8.08 -3.34 2.65
CA ILE A 26 7.96 -3.62 1.22
C ILE A 26 7.30 -2.42 0.56
N PHE A 27 7.92 -1.85 -0.47
CA PHE A 27 7.35 -0.74 -1.23
C PHE A 27 6.67 -1.26 -2.48
N LEU A 28 5.42 -0.86 -2.71
CA LEU A 28 4.73 -1.09 -3.98
C LEU A 28 4.64 0.23 -4.75
N ARG A 29 5.11 0.24 -6.00
CA ARG A 29 5.16 1.41 -6.88
C ARG A 29 3.80 1.65 -7.51
N GLY A 30 3.03 2.51 -6.89
CA GLY A 30 1.74 2.94 -7.40
C GLY A 30 1.10 3.84 -6.38
N CYS A 31 0.74 5.05 -6.80
CA CYS A 31 0.13 6.03 -5.94
C CYS A 31 -0.99 6.73 -6.70
N PRO A 32 -2.24 6.71 -6.20
CA PRO A 32 -3.32 7.45 -6.80
C PRO A 32 -3.21 8.95 -6.54
N LEU A 33 -2.37 9.39 -5.60
CA LEU A 33 -2.24 10.80 -5.22
C LEU A 33 -1.33 11.57 -6.19
N GLN A 34 -1.68 12.81 -6.49
CA GLN A 34 -0.92 13.71 -7.38
C GLN A 34 -0.24 14.86 -6.61
N CYS A 35 0.39 14.55 -5.47
CA CYS A 35 0.99 15.56 -4.59
C CYS A 35 2.12 16.34 -5.28
N ILE A 36 2.03 17.68 -5.29
CA ILE A 36 3.08 18.57 -5.82
C ILE A 36 4.40 18.50 -5.01
N TYR A 37 4.34 17.99 -3.78
CA TYR A 37 5.46 17.86 -2.85
C TYR A 37 5.84 16.39 -2.59
N CYS A 38 5.57 15.47 -3.53
CA CYS A 38 5.82 14.05 -3.31
C CYS A 38 7.31 13.76 -3.04
N HIS A 39 7.66 13.29 -1.84
CA HIS A 39 9.04 12.88 -1.52
C HIS A 39 9.43 11.58 -2.21
N ASN A 40 8.45 10.74 -2.55
CA ASN A 40 8.63 9.43 -3.19
C ASN A 40 8.45 9.50 -4.72
N TYR A 41 8.53 10.67 -5.35
CA TYR A 41 8.28 10.78 -6.80
C TYR A 41 9.23 9.90 -7.63
N LYS A 42 10.52 9.83 -7.25
CA LYS A 42 11.53 8.96 -7.90
C LYS A 42 11.16 7.48 -7.84
N LEU A 43 10.43 7.06 -6.80
CA LEU A 43 9.98 5.67 -6.68
C LEU A 43 8.99 5.32 -7.81
N LEU A 44 8.25 6.31 -8.32
CA LEU A 44 7.23 6.15 -9.36
C LEU A 44 7.78 6.25 -10.78
N GLU A 45 9.03 6.71 -10.96
CA GLU A 45 9.66 6.85 -12.29
C GLU A 45 10.12 5.51 -12.88
N ASP A 46 10.27 4.49 -12.04
CA ASP A 46 10.81 3.18 -12.41
C ASP A 46 9.71 2.11 -12.46
N THR A 47 9.96 1.04 -13.21
CA THR A 47 9.03 -0.07 -13.40
C THR A 47 9.72 -1.40 -13.17
N ASN A 48 9.18 -2.17 -12.23
CA ASN A 48 9.59 -3.54 -11.96
C ASN A 48 8.35 -4.38 -11.65
N TYR A 49 7.66 -4.82 -12.69
CA TYR A 49 6.47 -5.65 -12.53
C TYR A 49 6.85 -7.09 -12.24
N VAL A 50 6.44 -7.56 -11.06
CA VAL A 50 6.65 -8.92 -10.55
C VAL A 50 5.31 -9.60 -10.34
N GLU A 51 5.33 -10.92 -10.28
CA GLU A 51 4.14 -11.68 -9.88
C GLU A 51 3.91 -11.49 -8.36
N GLN A 52 2.64 -11.49 -7.94
CA GLN A 52 2.27 -11.34 -6.53
C GLN A 52 2.99 -12.37 -5.63
N GLU A 53 3.19 -13.59 -6.13
CA GLU A 53 3.87 -14.68 -5.43
C GLU A 53 5.31 -14.31 -5.03
N GLU A 54 5.97 -13.41 -5.75
CA GLU A 54 7.30 -12.93 -5.36
C GLU A 54 7.25 -12.06 -4.10
N ILE A 55 6.22 -11.22 -3.96
CA ILE A 55 5.99 -10.43 -2.74
C ILE A 55 5.63 -11.34 -1.57
N GLU A 56 4.82 -12.37 -1.83
CA GLU A 56 4.47 -13.38 -0.84
C GLU A 56 5.72 -14.11 -0.33
N ALA A 57 6.60 -14.55 -1.24
CA ALA A 57 7.84 -15.22 -0.88
C ALA A 57 8.76 -14.34 -0.02
N ILE A 58 8.85 -13.03 -0.32
CA ILE A 58 9.59 -12.07 0.51
C ILE A 58 8.97 -11.99 1.91
N ALA A 59 7.65 -11.83 1.99
CA ALA A 59 6.95 -11.73 3.27
C ALA A 59 7.13 -13.00 4.12
N GLU A 60 6.98 -14.20 3.54
CA GLU A 60 7.23 -15.47 4.21
C GLU A 60 8.67 -15.58 4.73
N PHE A 61 9.65 -15.17 3.93
CA PHE A 61 11.06 -15.18 4.31
C PHE A 61 11.32 -14.31 5.55
N VAL A 62 10.66 -13.15 5.64
CA VAL A 62 10.78 -12.22 6.77
C VAL A 62 10.09 -12.77 8.01
N LYS A 63 8.87 -13.31 7.88
CA LYS A 63 8.13 -13.89 9.02
C LYS A 63 8.89 -15.06 9.66
N LYS A 64 9.58 -15.88 8.87
CA LYS A 64 10.48 -16.96 9.37
C LYS A 64 11.63 -16.44 10.26
N ARG A 65 11.92 -15.14 10.24
CA ARG A 65 12.97 -14.49 11.04
C ARG A 65 12.42 -13.68 12.22
N SER A 66 11.14 -13.85 12.56
CA SER A 66 10.48 -13.14 13.65
C SER A 66 10.51 -11.61 13.50
N LEU A 67 10.58 -11.12 12.26
CA LEU A 67 10.42 -9.71 11.93
C LEU A 67 8.99 -9.45 11.47
N PHE A 68 8.50 -8.25 11.75
CA PHE A 68 7.22 -7.79 11.23
C PHE A 68 7.35 -7.43 9.76
N VAL A 69 6.28 -7.63 8.98
CA VAL A 69 6.21 -7.26 7.57
C VAL A 69 5.23 -6.11 7.44
N ALA A 70 5.70 -4.99 6.92
CA ALA A 70 4.85 -3.87 6.56
C ALA A 70 4.88 -3.61 5.05
N VAL A 71 3.76 -3.17 4.50
CA VAL A 71 3.67 -2.77 3.10
C VAL A 71 3.42 -1.27 3.03
N GLN A 72 4.29 -0.54 2.34
CA GLN A 72 4.03 0.83 1.93
C GLN A 72 3.34 0.83 0.58
N THR A 73 2.09 1.31 0.57
CA THR A 73 1.24 1.38 -0.62
C THR A 73 0.24 2.49 -0.42
N ASN A 74 0.12 3.39 -1.39
CA ASN A 74 -0.91 4.44 -1.31
C ASN A 74 -2.25 3.99 -1.91
N GLY A 75 -2.52 2.68 -1.91
CA GLY A 75 -3.82 2.12 -2.29
C GLY A 75 -3.98 1.80 -3.79
N PHE A 76 -2.89 1.73 -4.55
CA PHE A 76 -2.96 1.46 -6.00
C PHE A 76 -3.19 -0.02 -6.34
N TYR A 77 -2.82 -0.95 -5.44
CA TYR A 77 -2.97 -2.40 -5.64
C TYR A 77 -3.80 -3.06 -4.54
N PRO A 78 -5.09 -2.69 -4.37
CA PRO A 78 -5.91 -3.18 -3.26
C PRO A 78 -6.07 -4.71 -3.25
N ALA A 79 -6.26 -5.34 -4.41
CA ALA A 79 -6.44 -6.80 -4.50
C ALA A 79 -5.18 -7.60 -4.07
N VAL A 80 -3.98 -7.07 -4.35
CA VAL A 80 -2.72 -7.68 -3.90
C VAL A 80 -2.60 -7.58 -2.39
N VAL A 81 -2.88 -6.40 -1.83
CA VAL A 81 -2.84 -6.16 -0.38
C VAL A 81 -3.87 -7.04 0.34
N GLU A 82 -5.08 -7.16 -0.18
CA GLU A 82 -6.13 -8.02 0.36
C GLU A 82 -5.69 -9.49 0.39
N ALA A 83 -5.05 -9.98 -0.68
CA ALA A 83 -4.55 -11.34 -0.73
C ALA A 83 -3.43 -11.60 0.30
N LEU A 84 -2.52 -10.64 0.49
CA LEU A 84 -1.46 -10.70 1.50
C LEU A 84 -2.03 -10.72 2.93
N LEU A 85 -3.06 -9.92 3.20
CA LEU A 85 -3.78 -9.92 4.48
C LEU A 85 -4.47 -11.27 4.74
N LYS A 86 -5.20 -11.80 3.76
CA LYS A 86 -5.89 -13.10 3.87
C LYS A 86 -4.92 -14.26 4.14
N LYS A 87 -3.71 -14.19 3.58
CA LYS A 87 -2.63 -15.16 3.83
C LYS A 87 -1.86 -14.89 5.12
N ASN A 88 -2.21 -13.84 5.88
CA ASN A 88 -1.53 -13.40 7.09
C ASN A 88 -0.03 -13.15 6.88
N LEU A 89 0.34 -12.63 5.70
CA LEU A 89 1.73 -12.41 5.30
C LEU A 89 2.25 -11.02 5.66
N ILE A 90 1.34 -10.06 5.86
CA ILE A 90 1.68 -8.68 6.23
C ILE A 90 0.99 -8.32 7.54
N ASP A 91 1.69 -7.57 8.38
CA ASP A 91 1.21 -7.20 9.72
C ASP A 91 0.81 -5.72 9.80
N LYS A 92 1.20 -4.90 8.79
CA LYS A 92 0.83 -3.49 8.70
C LYS A 92 0.81 -2.97 7.27
N ILE A 93 -0.08 -2.01 7.01
CA ILE A 93 -0.14 -1.23 5.78
C ILE A 93 0.13 0.24 6.13
N PHE A 94 0.95 0.91 5.33
CA PHE A 94 1.14 2.36 5.37
C PHE A 94 0.43 2.99 4.18
N LEU A 95 -0.53 3.86 4.46
CA LEU A 95 -1.32 4.60 3.48
C LEU A 95 -1.43 6.06 3.89
N ASP A 96 -1.19 6.97 2.95
CA ASP A 96 -1.36 8.41 3.16
C ASP A 96 -2.81 8.87 2.93
N VAL A 97 -3.40 9.53 3.92
CA VAL A 97 -4.68 10.26 3.81
C VAL A 97 -4.35 11.74 3.60
N LYS A 98 -4.67 12.30 2.42
CA LYS A 98 -4.33 13.70 2.04
C LYS A 98 -5.54 14.63 1.93
N ALA A 99 -6.74 14.11 2.18
CA ALA A 99 -7.98 14.86 2.26
C ALA A 99 -8.91 14.20 3.29
N PRO A 100 -9.94 14.88 3.81
CA PRO A 100 -10.95 14.26 4.65
C PRO A 100 -11.71 13.18 3.89
N LEU A 101 -11.92 12.01 4.49
CA LEU A 101 -12.64 10.87 3.84
C LEU A 101 -14.07 11.22 3.44
N SER A 102 -14.69 12.18 4.13
CA SER A 102 -16.04 12.68 3.85
C SER A 102 -16.10 13.68 2.68
N ASP A 103 -14.97 14.17 2.17
CA ASP A 103 -14.92 15.18 1.11
C ASP A 103 -14.46 14.55 -0.21
N GLU A 104 -15.43 13.95 -0.91
CA GLU A 104 -15.22 13.29 -2.21
C GLU A 104 -14.65 14.26 -3.27
N THR A 105 -15.13 15.51 -3.28
CA THR A 105 -14.69 16.51 -4.26
C THR A 105 -13.22 16.86 -4.05
N LEU A 106 -12.78 17.01 -2.80
CA LEU A 106 -11.38 17.28 -2.51
C LEU A 106 -10.50 16.06 -2.79
N TYR A 107 -10.96 14.85 -2.44
CA TYR A 107 -10.24 13.62 -2.78
C TYR A 107 -10.05 13.47 -4.30
N GLU A 108 -11.06 13.77 -5.11
CA GLU A 108 -10.95 13.75 -6.57
C GLU A 108 -9.89 14.73 -7.08
N LYS A 109 -9.78 15.91 -6.45
CA LYS A 109 -8.74 16.90 -6.78
C LYS A 109 -7.35 16.45 -6.36
N THR A 110 -7.20 15.67 -5.30
CA THR A 110 -5.89 15.19 -4.81
C THR A 110 -5.39 13.93 -5.51
N THR A 111 -6.24 13.26 -6.29
CA THR A 111 -5.90 12.00 -6.96
C THR A 111 -5.86 12.12 -8.50
N VAL A 112 -5.19 11.17 -9.15
CA VAL A 112 -5.20 10.97 -10.61
C VAL A 112 -6.50 10.32 -11.09
N PHE A 113 -7.25 9.68 -10.20
CA PHE A 113 -8.52 9.00 -10.47
C PHE A 113 -9.69 9.99 -10.48
N LYS A 114 -9.88 10.67 -11.61
CA LYS A 114 -11.04 11.56 -11.83
C LYS A 114 -12.32 10.75 -11.98
N ASN A 115 -13.42 11.25 -11.41
CA ASN A 115 -14.77 10.66 -11.42
C ASN A 115 -14.91 9.26 -10.79
N LEU A 116 -13.89 8.75 -10.10
CA LEU A 116 -13.94 7.47 -9.38
C LEU A 116 -14.17 7.65 -7.87
N VAL A 117 -13.84 8.82 -7.34
CA VAL A 117 -14.05 9.17 -5.93
C VAL A 117 -15.55 9.40 -5.69
N GLY A 118 -16.10 8.77 -4.65
CA GLY A 118 -17.54 8.82 -4.34
C GLY A 118 -18.38 7.71 -4.99
N THR A 119 -17.75 6.85 -5.78
CA THR A 119 -18.37 5.60 -6.26
C THR A 119 -18.60 4.62 -5.11
N GLU A 120 -19.59 3.73 -5.25
CA GLU A 120 -19.93 2.72 -4.25
C GLU A 120 -18.73 1.85 -3.84
N GLU A 121 -17.80 1.61 -4.77
CA GLU A 121 -16.58 0.82 -4.51
C GLU A 121 -15.60 1.55 -3.58
N VAL A 122 -15.40 2.86 -3.76
CA VAL A 122 -14.54 3.68 -2.88
C VAL A 122 -15.19 3.84 -1.51
N LYS A 123 -16.53 4.02 -1.47
CA LYS A 123 -17.30 4.09 -0.22
C LYS A 123 -17.20 2.79 0.58
N ARG A 124 -17.26 1.63 -0.09
CA ARG A 124 -17.07 0.31 0.53
C ARG A 124 -15.69 0.21 1.19
N ILE A 125 -14.62 0.55 0.47
CA ILE A 125 -13.24 0.48 0.99
C ILE A 125 -13.04 1.42 2.18
N ALA A 126 -13.57 2.64 2.13
CA ALA A 126 -13.49 3.59 3.24
C ALA A 126 -14.14 3.03 4.51
N LYS A 127 -15.33 2.43 4.38
CA LYS A 127 -16.04 1.79 5.49
C LYS A 127 -15.27 0.59 6.07
N GLU A 128 -14.73 -0.28 5.22
CA GLU A 128 -13.93 -1.44 5.65
C GLU A 128 -12.67 -1.02 6.43
N LEU A 129 -12.05 0.11 6.07
CA LEU A 129 -10.89 0.65 6.78
C LEU A 129 -11.26 1.26 8.14
N GLU A 130 -12.42 1.91 8.25
CA GLU A 130 -12.94 2.45 9.51
C GLU A 130 -13.27 1.35 10.52
N GLU A 131 -13.78 0.20 10.05
CA GLU A 131 -14.13 -0.95 10.89
C GLU A 131 -12.90 -1.78 11.33
N ALA A 132 -11.73 -1.57 10.71
CA ALA A 132 -10.50 -2.32 10.98
C ALA A 132 -9.55 -1.67 12.00
N VAL A 133 -9.94 -0.52 12.59
CA VAL A 133 -9.20 0.23 13.62
C VAL A 133 -9.89 0.12 14.98
#